data_AF-A0A962MKQ9-F1
#
_entry.id   AF-A0A962MKQ9-F1
#
_cell.length_a   1.000
_cell.length_b   1.000
_cell.length_c   1.000
_cell.angle_alpha   90.00
_cell.angle_beta   90.00
_cell.angle_gamma   90.00
#
_symmetry.space_group_name_H-M   'P 1'
#
loop_
_entity.id
_entity.type
_entity.pdbx_description
1 polymer ?
#
loop_
_entity_poly.entity_id
_entity_poly.type
_entity_poly.pdbx_seq_one_letter_code
_entity_poly.pdbx_strand_id
1 'polypeptide(L)'
;QGATPFRLNLHVRDLGHTFMFGPTGAGKSTHLALIAAQLRRYKNMSVYCFDKGLSMYPLTKAVGGQHFTVAGDDEALAFCPLQFLESKGDRAWALEWICTMVELNGITVSPQQRNEISLAITNMHQSGSHTLSDFLVTIQDEAIREALKQYTIDGMMGHLLDAEEDGLHLSSFTTFEIEELMNLGEKYALPTLLYLFRRIERSLQGQPAAILLDEAWL
;
A
#
# COMPACT_ATOMS: atom_id res chain seq x y z
N GLN A 1 42.84 -3.99 -9.34
CA GLN A 1 42.26 -3.25 -8.21
C GLN A 1 41.66 -1.97 -8.76
N GLY A 2 40.34 -1.79 -8.67
CA GLY A 2 39.65 -0.60 -9.14
C GLY A 2 39.44 0.38 -8.00
N ALA A 3 40.01 1.59 -8.12
CA ALA A 3 39.87 2.67 -7.14
C ALA A 3 39.09 3.88 -7.70
N THR A 4 38.57 3.78 -8.92
CA THR A 4 37.80 4.87 -9.54
C THR A 4 36.37 4.86 -9.01
N PRO A 5 35.88 5.97 -8.42
CA PRO A 5 34.49 6.06 -7.99
C PRO A 5 33.53 5.91 -9.16
N PHE A 6 32.57 4.99 -9.05
CA PHE A 6 31.47 4.88 -10.00
C PHE A 6 30.31 5.78 -9.57
N ARG A 7 29.93 6.74 -10.43
CA ARG A 7 28.81 7.66 -10.17
C ARG A 7 27.57 7.14 -10.88
N LEU A 8 26.73 6.41 -10.14
CA LEU A 8 25.46 5.90 -10.65
C LEU A 8 24.40 7.01 -10.68
N ASN A 9 23.75 7.17 -11.83
CA ASN A 9 22.50 7.92 -11.98
C ASN A 9 21.45 7.01 -12.62
N LEU A 10 20.34 6.80 -11.94
CA LEU A 10 19.24 5.96 -12.40
C LEU A 10 18.29 6.70 -13.35
N HIS A 11 18.36 8.03 -13.40
CA HIS A 11 17.39 8.83 -14.15
C HIS A 11 17.71 8.88 -15.64
N VAL A 12 16.67 8.71 -16.45
CA VAL A 12 16.60 9.12 -17.85
C VAL A 12 15.60 10.26 -17.92
N ARG A 13 16.11 11.50 -18.09
CA ARG A 13 15.33 12.74 -17.91
C ARG A 13 14.82 12.84 -16.47
N ASP A 14 13.50 12.78 -16.28
CA ASP A 14 12.78 12.93 -15.01
C ASP A 14 12.43 11.60 -14.34
N LEU A 15 12.53 10.46 -15.06
CA LEU A 15 12.13 9.15 -14.54
C LEU A 15 13.33 8.25 -14.26
N GLY A 16 13.29 7.52 -13.14
CA GLY A 16 14.35 6.63 -12.67
C GLY A 16 14.00 5.15 -12.58
N HIS A 17 13.00 4.68 -13.33
CA HIS A 17 12.56 3.28 -13.30
C HIS A 17 13.72 2.32 -13.57
N THR A 18 13.98 1.45 -12.62
CA THR A 18 15.15 0.55 -12.62
C THR A 18 14.71 -0.84 -12.18
N PHE A 19 15.22 -1.87 -12.86
CA PHE A 19 15.03 -3.26 -12.47
C PHE A 19 16.37 -3.87 -12.08
N MET A 20 16.42 -4.60 -10.96
CA MET A 20 17.61 -5.29 -10.47
C MET A 20 17.33 -6.78 -10.38
N PHE A 21 18.20 -7.59 -10.97
CA PHE A 21 18.09 -9.05 -10.95
C PHE A 21 19.43 -9.69 -10.59
N GLY A 22 19.35 -10.88 -10.01
CA GLY A 22 20.52 -11.65 -9.59
C GLY A 22 20.13 -12.79 -8.64
N PRO A 23 21.00 -13.80 -8.48
CA PRO A 23 20.71 -14.94 -7.62
C PRO A 23 20.55 -14.51 -6.14
N THR A 24 19.94 -15.38 -5.34
CA THR A 24 19.89 -15.22 -3.89
C THR A 24 21.30 -15.09 -3.32
N GLY A 25 21.50 -14.17 -2.39
CA GLY A 25 22.82 -13.91 -1.80
C GLY A 25 23.77 -13.05 -2.64
N ALA A 26 23.37 -12.58 -3.83
CA ALA A 26 24.20 -11.70 -4.68
C ALA A 26 24.33 -10.26 -4.15
N GLY A 27 23.70 -9.92 -3.02
CA GLY A 27 23.73 -8.58 -2.44
C GLY A 27 22.70 -7.59 -3.01
N LYS A 28 21.59 -8.09 -3.60
CA LYS A 28 20.51 -7.25 -4.15
C LYS A 28 19.94 -6.28 -3.12
N SER A 29 19.48 -6.80 -1.98
CA SER A 29 18.91 -5.99 -0.89
C SER A 29 19.93 -5.01 -0.32
N THR A 30 21.20 -5.41 -0.19
CA THR A 30 22.30 -4.50 0.19
C THR A 30 22.48 -3.36 -0.82
N HIS A 31 22.39 -3.65 -2.12
CA HIS A 31 22.48 -2.63 -3.17
C HIS A 31 21.26 -1.72 -3.19
N LEU A 32 20.05 -2.25 -2.99
CA LEU A 32 18.82 -1.46 -2.83
C LEU A 32 18.92 -0.52 -1.63
N ALA A 33 19.40 -1.00 -0.48
CA ALA A 33 19.64 -0.18 0.70
C ALA A 33 20.68 0.93 0.43
N LEU A 34 21.75 0.62 -0.30
CA LEU A 34 22.74 1.62 -0.70
C LEU A 34 22.10 2.70 -1.60
N ILE A 35 21.28 2.32 -2.58
CA ILE A 35 20.54 3.27 -3.43
C ILE A 35 19.62 4.13 -2.57
N ALA A 36 18.83 3.53 -1.67
CA ALA A 36 17.93 4.23 -0.76
C ALA A 36 18.68 5.27 0.08
N ALA A 37 19.83 4.89 0.66
CA ALA A 37 20.67 5.79 1.44
C ALA A 37 21.22 6.95 0.58
N GLN A 38 21.67 6.67 -0.64
CA GLN A 38 22.21 7.68 -1.55
C GLN A 38 21.15 8.67 -2.04
N LEU A 39 19.91 8.23 -2.23
CA LEU A 39 18.80 9.10 -2.64
C LEU A 39 18.50 10.20 -1.62
N ARG A 40 18.78 9.97 -0.32
CA ARG A 40 18.57 10.97 0.73
C ARG A 40 19.43 12.22 0.59
N ARG A 41 20.44 12.23 -0.29
CA ARG A 41 21.22 13.44 -0.60
C ARG A 41 20.39 14.53 -1.29
N TYR A 42 19.26 14.16 -1.89
CA TYR A 42 18.35 15.11 -2.54
C TYR A 42 17.43 15.75 -1.49
N LYS A 43 17.32 17.08 -1.54
CA LYS A 43 16.47 17.84 -0.63
C LYS A 43 15.01 17.38 -0.75
N ASN A 44 14.37 17.15 0.39
CA ASN A 44 12.97 16.68 0.50
C ASN A 44 12.69 15.31 -0.14
N MET A 45 13.73 14.48 -0.36
CA MET A 45 13.55 13.12 -0.87
C MET A 45 12.61 12.31 0.02
N SER A 46 11.59 11.71 -0.58
CA SER A 46 10.73 10.70 0.05
C SER A 46 11.11 9.31 -0.45
N VAL A 47 11.46 8.40 0.46
CA VAL A 47 11.83 7.01 0.11
C VAL A 47 10.81 6.08 0.77
N TYR A 48 10.13 5.28 -0.04
CA TYR A 48 9.18 4.27 0.39
C TYR A 48 9.71 2.90 0.00
N CYS A 49 9.99 2.06 0.98
CA CYS A 49 10.50 0.71 0.76
C CYS A 49 9.41 -0.30 1.09
N PHE A 50 9.17 -1.25 0.19
CA PHE A 50 8.44 -2.48 0.46
C PHE A 50 9.49 -3.57 0.59
N ASP A 51 9.69 -4.04 1.81
CA ASP A 51 10.76 -4.94 2.21
C ASP A 51 10.19 -6.32 2.54
N LYS A 52 11.02 -7.35 2.33
CA LYS A 52 10.73 -8.71 2.72
C LYS A 52 11.90 -9.26 3.51
N GLY A 53 11.68 -9.59 4.78
CA GLY A 53 12.71 -10.22 5.63
C GLY A 53 13.67 -9.22 6.26
N LEU A 54 13.19 -8.02 6.60
CA LEU A 54 13.85 -7.00 7.42
C LEU A 54 15.20 -6.51 6.87
N SER A 55 15.40 -6.58 5.55
CA SER A 55 16.65 -6.20 4.91
C SER A 55 16.92 -4.69 4.96
N MET A 56 15.85 -3.88 4.92
CA MET A 56 15.90 -2.42 5.01
C MET A 56 15.87 -1.93 6.46
N TYR A 57 15.41 -2.75 7.42
CA TYR A 57 15.23 -2.35 8.82
C TYR A 57 16.44 -1.62 9.43
N PRO A 58 17.70 -2.11 9.30
CA PRO A 58 18.85 -1.43 9.88
C PRO A 58 19.05 -0.02 9.32
N LEU A 59 18.87 0.15 8.00
CA LEU A 59 18.97 1.45 7.36
C LEU A 59 17.85 2.38 7.84
N THR A 60 16.61 1.89 7.86
CA THR A 60 15.44 2.65 8.31
C THR A 60 15.64 3.20 9.73
N LYS A 61 16.16 2.38 10.65
CA LYS A 61 16.50 2.85 12.01
C LYS A 61 17.67 3.83 12.02
N ALA A 62 18.73 3.56 11.27
CA ALA A 62 19.91 4.44 11.21
C ALA A 62 19.59 5.84 10.68
N VAL A 63 18.57 5.96 9.81
CA VAL A 63 18.16 7.24 9.22
C VAL A 63 17.05 7.96 9.98
N GLY A 64 16.55 7.38 11.08
CA GLY A 64 15.40 7.89 11.83
C GLY A 64 14.08 7.77 11.05
N GLY A 65 13.98 6.81 10.13
CA GLY A 65 12.78 6.53 9.36
C GLY A 65 11.74 5.73 10.14
N GLN A 66 10.55 5.59 9.56
CA GLN A 66 9.48 4.76 10.10
C GLN A 66 9.52 3.37 9.49
N HIS A 67 9.38 2.35 10.33
CA HIS A 67 9.31 0.96 9.92
C HIS A 67 8.00 0.38 10.43
N PHE A 68 7.22 -0.20 9.52
CA PHE A 68 5.92 -0.76 9.75
C PHE A 68 5.93 -2.24 9.39
N THR A 69 5.47 -3.09 10.30
CA THR A 69 5.17 -4.49 9.98
C THR A 69 3.71 -4.55 9.55
N VAL A 70 3.46 -4.97 8.31
CA VAL A 70 2.10 -5.02 7.76
C VAL A 70 1.48 -6.39 8.00
N ALA A 71 0.29 -6.38 8.60
CA ALA A 71 -0.43 -7.60 9.02
C ALA A 71 0.30 -8.43 10.10
N GLY A 72 1.06 -7.77 10.98
CA GLY A 72 1.70 -8.42 12.12
C GLY A 72 0.80 -8.53 13.35
N ASP A 73 1.15 -9.49 14.21
CA ASP A 73 0.35 -9.90 15.37
C ASP A 73 0.09 -8.79 16.40
N ASP A 74 0.92 -7.75 16.43
CA ASP A 74 0.86 -6.68 17.46
C ASP A 74 -0.19 -5.58 17.17
N GLU A 75 -1.08 -5.75 16.17
CA GLU A 75 -2.18 -4.84 15.76
C GLU A 75 -1.82 -3.34 15.61
N ALA A 76 -0.52 -3.00 15.59
CA ALA A 76 -0.06 -1.61 15.68
C ALA A 76 -0.37 -0.77 14.44
N LEU A 77 -0.70 -1.41 13.31
CA LEU A 77 -1.01 -0.76 12.06
C LEU A 77 -2.27 -1.35 11.43
N ALA A 78 -3.33 -0.56 11.50
CA ALA A 78 -4.61 -0.82 10.85
C ALA A 78 -4.97 0.35 9.94
N PHE A 79 -5.75 0.06 8.90
CA PHE A 79 -6.07 1.00 7.83
C PHE A 79 -7.57 1.29 7.78
N CYS A 80 -7.91 2.49 7.32
CA CYS A 80 -9.29 2.88 7.02
C CYS A 80 -9.37 3.38 5.56
N PRO A 81 -9.39 2.46 4.56
CA PRO A 81 -9.25 2.85 3.15
C PRO A 81 -10.36 3.74 2.60
N LEU A 82 -11.57 3.66 3.19
CA LEU A 82 -12.73 4.46 2.81
C LEU A 82 -12.85 5.77 3.61
N GLN A 83 -11.82 6.16 4.39
CA GLN A 83 -11.80 7.44 5.12
C GLN A 83 -11.73 8.67 4.23
N PHE A 84 -11.13 8.56 3.05
CA PHE A 84 -10.89 9.71 2.18
C PHE A 84 -11.83 9.66 0.97
N LEU A 85 -13.08 10.13 1.10
CA LEU A 85 -14.10 10.12 0.02
C LEU A 85 -14.50 11.52 -0.49
N GLU A 86 -13.75 12.56 -0.14
CA GLU A 86 -14.08 13.96 -0.43
C GLU A 86 -14.18 14.26 -1.94
N SER A 87 -13.13 13.94 -2.70
CA SER A 87 -13.09 14.29 -4.11
C SER A 87 -13.83 13.27 -4.99
N LYS A 88 -14.13 13.65 -6.24
CA LYS A 88 -14.65 12.68 -7.23
C LYS A 88 -13.61 11.60 -7.56
N GLY A 89 -12.33 11.97 -7.61
CA GLY A 89 -11.24 11.03 -7.86
C GLY A 89 -11.07 10.02 -6.73
N ASP A 90 -11.26 10.45 -5.49
CA ASP A 90 -11.24 9.59 -4.32
C ASP A 90 -12.34 8.53 -4.35
N ARG A 91 -13.59 8.95 -4.65
CA ARG A 91 -14.71 8.04 -4.80
C ARG A 91 -14.54 7.08 -5.97
N ALA A 92 -13.96 7.55 -7.08
CA ALA A 92 -13.65 6.69 -8.22
C ALA A 92 -12.57 5.65 -7.87
N TRP A 93 -11.54 6.02 -7.12
CA TRP A 93 -10.54 5.08 -6.63
C TRP A 93 -11.16 4.04 -5.68
N ALA A 94 -11.98 4.47 -4.73
CA ALA A 94 -12.68 3.58 -3.80
C ALA A 94 -13.61 2.60 -4.53
N LEU A 95 -14.31 3.05 -5.58
CA LEU A 95 -15.15 2.20 -6.42
C LEU A 95 -14.33 1.08 -7.07
N GLU A 96 -13.23 1.41 -7.74
CA GLU A 96 -12.38 0.39 -8.37
C GLU A 96 -11.76 -0.54 -7.33
N TRP A 97 -11.31 0.00 -6.19
CA TRP A 97 -10.71 -0.79 -5.11
C TRP A 97 -11.69 -1.81 -4.53
N ILE A 98 -12.94 -1.41 -4.26
CA ILE A 98 -14.00 -2.34 -3.84
C ILE A 98 -14.30 -3.37 -4.95
N CYS A 99 -14.37 -2.96 -6.21
CA CYS A 99 -14.58 -3.91 -7.32
C CYS A 99 -13.46 -4.95 -7.37
N THR A 100 -12.19 -4.54 -7.24
CA THR A 100 -11.04 -5.45 -7.19
C THR A 100 -11.16 -6.43 -6.02
N MET A 101 -11.54 -5.96 -4.82
CA MET A 101 -11.77 -6.86 -3.67
C MET A 101 -12.85 -7.89 -3.95
N VAL A 102 -13.97 -7.49 -4.57
CA VAL A 102 -15.07 -8.39 -4.95
C VAL A 102 -14.62 -9.41 -6.00
N GLU A 103 -13.81 -9.00 -6.98
CA GLU A 103 -13.26 -9.88 -8.03
C GLU A 103 -12.25 -10.89 -7.48
N LEU A 104 -11.39 -10.48 -6.54
CA LEU A 104 -10.48 -11.37 -5.81
C LEU A 104 -11.22 -12.43 -4.97
N ASN A 105 -12.51 -12.20 -4.74
CA ASN A 105 -13.43 -13.14 -4.09
C ASN A 105 -14.19 -14.06 -5.06
N GLY A 106 -13.84 -14.01 -6.35
CA GLY A 106 -14.44 -14.88 -7.37
C GLY A 106 -15.77 -14.36 -7.93
N ILE A 107 -16.15 -13.12 -7.64
CA ILE A 107 -17.36 -12.49 -8.16
C ILE A 107 -16.97 -11.55 -9.31
N THR A 108 -17.41 -11.85 -10.53
CA THR A 108 -17.31 -10.89 -11.64
C THR A 108 -18.31 -9.76 -11.40
N VAL A 109 -17.81 -8.53 -11.26
CA VAL A 109 -18.64 -7.35 -11.00
C VAL A 109 -19.43 -6.99 -12.27
N SER A 110 -20.76 -7.08 -12.20
CA SER A 110 -21.64 -6.64 -13.28
C SER A 110 -21.78 -5.10 -13.34
N PRO A 111 -22.23 -4.52 -14.47
CA PRO A 111 -22.52 -3.08 -14.55
C PRO A 111 -23.53 -2.60 -13.50
N GLN A 112 -24.53 -3.44 -13.16
CA GLN A 112 -25.50 -3.11 -12.13
C GLN A 112 -24.83 -3.04 -10.75
N GLN A 113 -24.05 -4.06 -10.39
CA GLN A 113 -23.30 -4.10 -9.13
C GLN A 113 -22.33 -2.93 -9.00
N ARG A 114 -21.64 -2.57 -10.08
CA ARG A 114 -20.77 -1.39 -10.12
C ARG A 114 -21.54 -0.09 -9.82
N ASN A 115 -22.76 0.05 -10.34
CA ASN A 115 -23.62 1.20 -10.03
C ASN A 115 -24.05 1.20 -8.56
N GLU A 116 -24.33 0.03 -7.98
CA GLU A 116 -24.70 -0.10 -6.56
C GLU A 116 -23.53 0.24 -5.63
N ILE A 117 -22.30 -0.21 -5.94
CA ILE A 117 -21.09 0.18 -5.21
C ILE A 117 -20.87 1.70 -5.29
N SER A 118 -21.02 2.29 -6.48
CA SER A 118 -20.88 3.73 -6.69
C SER A 118 -21.90 4.54 -5.87
N LEU A 119 -23.15 4.07 -5.81
CA LEU A 119 -24.20 4.66 -4.98
C LEU A 119 -23.87 4.55 -3.50
N ALA A 120 -23.40 3.38 -3.03
CA ALA A 120 -23.03 3.17 -1.64
C ALA A 120 -21.90 4.10 -1.21
N ILE A 121 -20.84 4.22 -2.01
CA ILE A 121 -19.72 5.15 -1.76
C ILE A 121 -20.20 6.60 -1.73
N THR A 122 -21.15 6.97 -2.60
CA THR A 122 -21.73 8.32 -2.61
C THR A 122 -22.51 8.59 -1.33
N ASN A 123 -23.27 7.61 -0.84
CA ASN A 123 -24.02 7.72 0.41
C ASN A 123 -23.09 7.82 1.62
N MET A 124 -22.01 7.02 1.67
CA MET A 124 -21.00 7.10 2.73
C MET A 124 -20.37 8.49 2.83
N HIS A 125 -20.01 9.08 1.69
CA HIS A 125 -19.51 10.46 1.67
C HIS A 125 -20.53 11.46 2.24
N GLN A 126 -21.83 11.27 1.96
CA GLN A 126 -22.89 12.16 2.47
C GLN A 126 -23.14 11.98 3.97
N SER A 127 -23.03 10.75 4.49
CA SER A 127 -23.25 10.45 5.92
C SER A 127 -22.01 10.69 6.78
N GLY A 128 -20.82 10.77 6.19
CA GLY A 128 -19.54 10.81 6.91
C GLY A 128 -19.04 9.43 7.34
N SER A 129 -19.69 8.35 6.90
CA SER A 129 -19.27 6.98 7.13
C SER A 129 -17.98 6.66 6.36
N HIS A 130 -17.12 5.82 6.93
CA HIS A 130 -15.75 5.66 6.41
C HIS A 130 -15.12 4.27 6.62
N THR A 131 -15.77 3.36 7.35
CA THR A 131 -15.25 2.01 7.56
C THR A 131 -15.74 1.03 6.48
N LEU A 132 -15.09 -0.13 6.32
CA LEU A 132 -15.63 -1.20 5.48
C LEU A 132 -16.92 -1.77 6.10
N SER A 133 -17.00 -1.82 7.43
CA SER A 133 -18.23 -2.15 8.15
C SER A 133 -19.41 -1.24 7.76
N ASP A 134 -19.18 0.07 7.69
CA ASP A 134 -20.20 1.02 7.22
C ASP A 134 -20.59 0.78 5.75
N PHE A 135 -19.61 0.42 4.91
CA PHE A 135 -19.87 0.08 3.52
C PHE A 135 -20.81 -1.14 3.42
N LEU A 136 -20.61 -2.17 4.25
CA LEU A 136 -21.48 -3.36 4.27
C LEU A 136 -22.92 -3.07 4.69
N VAL A 137 -23.11 -2.09 5.59
CA VAL A 137 -24.44 -1.60 5.98
C VAL A 137 -25.10 -0.82 4.84
N THR A 138 -24.30 -0.11 4.04
CA THR A 138 -24.80 0.76 2.97
C THR A 138 -25.13 -0.01 1.69
N ILE A 139 -24.30 -0.98 1.31
CA ILE A 139 -24.48 -1.77 0.09
C ILE A 139 -25.71 -2.70 0.20
N GLN A 140 -26.49 -2.77 -0.88
CA GLN A 140 -27.72 -3.57 -0.92
C GLN A 140 -27.52 -4.96 -1.52
N ASP A 141 -26.53 -5.14 -2.40
CA ASP A 141 -26.18 -6.44 -3.00
C ASP A 141 -25.61 -7.40 -1.95
N GLU A 142 -26.31 -8.51 -1.72
CA GLU A 142 -25.93 -9.52 -0.72
C GLU A 142 -24.65 -10.27 -1.10
N ALA A 143 -24.40 -10.51 -2.39
CA ALA A 143 -23.22 -11.24 -2.84
C ALA A 143 -21.94 -10.40 -2.60
N ILE A 144 -22.01 -9.08 -2.84
CA ILE A 144 -20.94 -8.15 -2.49
C ILE A 144 -20.76 -8.11 -0.97
N ARG A 145 -21.85 -8.04 -0.19
CA ARG A 145 -21.77 -8.01 1.27
C ARG A 145 -21.07 -9.23 1.83
N GLU A 146 -21.48 -10.43 1.41
CA GLU A 146 -20.88 -11.69 1.85
C GLU A 146 -19.42 -11.81 1.41
N ALA A 147 -19.07 -11.36 0.19
CA ALA A 147 -17.68 -11.37 -0.29
C ALA A 147 -16.78 -10.45 0.55
N LEU A 148 -17.27 -9.29 0.97
CA LEU A 148 -16.46 -8.30 1.68
C LEU A 148 -16.46 -8.47 3.20
N LYS A 149 -17.37 -9.27 3.77
CA LYS A 149 -17.47 -9.55 5.21
C LYS A 149 -16.16 -10.00 5.87
N GLN A 150 -15.31 -10.73 5.17
CA GLN A 150 -14.03 -11.19 5.73
C GLN A 150 -13.02 -10.08 5.99
N TYR A 151 -13.19 -8.90 5.38
CA TYR A 151 -12.31 -7.75 5.53
C TYR A 151 -12.80 -6.77 6.60
N THR A 152 -13.95 -7.04 7.23
CA THR A 152 -14.47 -6.23 8.34
C THR A 152 -14.10 -6.82 9.68
N ILE A 153 -14.36 -6.09 10.77
CA ILE A 153 -14.17 -6.55 12.15
C ILE A 153 -14.86 -7.90 12.48
N ASP A 154 -15.91 -8.26 11.73
CA ASP A 154 -16.60 -9.56 11.85
C ASP A 154 -15.86 -10.71 11.14
N GLY A 155 -14.85 -10.37 10.35
CA GLY A 155 -14.05 -11.26 9.52
C GLY A 155 -12.64 -11.48 10.06
N MET A 156 -11.93 -12.43 9.45
CA MET A 156 -10.56 -12.78 9.88
C MET A 156 -9.54 -11.65 9.66
N MET A 157 -9.82 -10.70 8.77
CA MET A 157 -8.89 -9.63 8.36
C MET A 157 -9.37 -8.22 8.71
N GLY A 158 -10.36 -8.09 9.59
CA GLY A 158 -10.88 -6.80 10.04
C GLY A 158 -9.85 -5.90 10.70
N HIS A 159 -8.91 -6.51 11.43
CA HIS A 159 -7.81 -5.80 12.08
C HIS A 159 -6.90 -5.03 11.10
N LEU A 160 -6.94 -5.35 9.79
CA LEU A 160 -6.08 -4.74 8.80
C LEU A 160 -6.75 -3.59 8.03
N LEU A 161 -7.98 -3.75 7.55
CA LEU A 161 -8.62 -2.83 6.60
C LEU A 161 -9.90 -2.14 7.12
N ASP A 162 -10.31 -2.40 8.36
CA ASP A 162 -11.56 -1.90 8.93
C ASP A 162 -11.35 -1.13 10.24
N ALA A 163 -10.28 -0.35 10.31
CA ALA A 163 -10.04 0.54 11.43
C ALA A 163 -11.04 1.70 11.46
N GLU A 164 -11.37 2.20 12.65
CA GLU A 164 -12.20 3.40 12.81
C GLU A 164 -11.49 4.64 12.23
N GLU A 165 -10.19 4.79 12.50
CA GLU A 165 -9.35 5.80 11.87
C GLU A 165 -8.12 5.15 11.25
N ASP A 166 -7.63 5.74 10.17
CA ASP A 166 -6.43 5.29 9.51
C ASP A 166 -5.17 5.58 10.35
N GLY A 167 -4.46 4.51 10.73
CA GLY A 167 -3.26 4.58 11.56
C GLY A 167 -1.95 4.81 10.80
N LEU A 168 -1.97 4.93 9.46
CA LEU A 168 -0.75 5.07 8.68
C LEU A 168 -0.25 6.51 8.69
N HIS A 169 0.94 6.70 9.25
CA HIS A 169 1.71 7.93 9.15
C HIS A 169 2.92 7.70 8.25
N LEU A 170 3.08 8.55 7.24
CA LEU A 170 4.23 8.50 6.33
C LEU A 170 5.30 9.51 6.76
N SER A 171 6.56 9.11 6.61
CA SER A 171 7.73 9.98 6.80
C SER A 171 8.60 10.01 5.54
N SER A 172 9.63 10.88 5.53
CA SER A 172 10.57 10.97 4.41
C SER A 172 11.33 9.68 4.10
N PHE A 173 11.38 8.74 5.05
CA PHE A 173 11.94 7.40 4.84
C PHE A 173 11.05 6.39 5.56
N THR A 174 10.22 5.70 4.80
CA THR A 174 9.23 4.75 5.32
C THR A 174 9.48 3.38 4.74
N THR A 175 9.44 2.35 5.59
CA THR A 175 9.58 0.95 5.20
C THR A 175 8.35 0.17 5.64
N PHE A 176 7.75 -0.54 4.70
CA PHE A 176 6.71 -1.53 4.91
C PHE A 176 7.34 -2.91 4.81
N GLU A 177 7.46 -3.60 5.93
CA GLU A 177 7.75 -5.03 5.95
C GLU A 177 6.47 -5.78 5.58
N ILE A 178 6.51 -6.49 4.46
CA ILE A 178 5.34 -7.14 3.86
C ILE A 178 5.40 -8.66 3.89
N GLU A 179 6.41 -9.28 4.51
CA GLU A 179 6.53 -10.74 4.54
C GLU A 179 5.25 -11.44 5.06
N GLU A 180 4.70 -10.96 6.17
CA GLU A 180 3.47 -11.50 6.77
C GLU A 180 2.25 -11.25 5.86
N LEU A 181 2.11 -10.04 5.33
CA LEU A 181 1.06 -9.69 4.37
C LEU A 181 1.05 -10.63 3.17
N MET A 182 2.22 -10.93 2.59
CA MET A 182 2.32 -11.79 1.42
C MET A 182 1.96 -13.25 1.73
N ASN A 183 2.14 -13.69 2.98
CA ASN A 183 1.74 -15.03 3.44
C ASN A 183 0.22 -15.18 3.61
N LEU A 184 -0.54 -14.08 3.68
CA LEU A 184 -2.00 -14.11 3.72
C LEU A 184 -2.62 -14.49 2.35
N GLY A 185 -1.86 -14.32 1.26
CA GLY A 185 -2.30 -14.58 -0.10
C GLY A 185 -2.88 -13.35 -0.81
N GLU A 186 -2.97 -13.44 -2.14
CA GLU A 186 -3.29 -12.33 -3.05
C GLU A 186 -4.55 -11.56 -2.66
N LYS A 187 -5.57 -12.31 -2.20
CA LYS A 187 -6.87 -11.80 -1.77
C LYS A 187 -6.80 -10.72 -0.69
N TYR A 188 -5.79 -10.76 0.17
CA TYR A 188 -5.57 -9.79 1.25
C TYR A 188 -4.37 -8.88 0.98
N ALA A 189 -3.31 -9.44 0.38
CA ALA A 189 -2.11 -8.70 0.02
C ALA A 189 -2.42 -7.58 -0.99
N LEU A 190 -3.14 -7.89 -2.07
CA LEU A 190 -3.37 -6.93 -3.16
C LEU A 190 -4.20 -5.72 -2.73
N PRO A 191 -5.36 -5.84 -2.05
CA PRO A 191 -6.12 -4.68 -1.57
C PRO A 191 -5.30 -3.78 -0.63
N THR A 192 -4.48 -4.39 0.22
CA THR A 192 -3.61 -3.68 1.17
C THR A 192 -2.50 -2.93 0.44
N LEU A 193 -1.81 -3.56 -0.51
CA LEU A 193 -0.76 -2.93 -1.31
C LEU A 193 -1.31 -1.77 -2.15
N LEU A 194 -2.48 -1.95 -2.78
CA LEU A 194 -3.16 -0.89 -3.53
C LEU A 194 -3.47 0.31 -2.62
N TYR A 195 -3.89 0.06 -1.38
CA TYR A 195 -4.14 1.12 -0.42
C TYR A 195 -2.84 1.84 0.01
N LEU A 196 -1.76 1.10 0.29
CA LEU A 196 -0.46 1.69 0.61
C LEU A 196 0.05 2.58 -0.53
N PHE A 197 -0.06 2.13 -1.79
CA PHE A 197 0.29 2.95 -2.95
C PHE A 197 -0.58 4.19 -3.08
N ARG A 198 -1.89 4.10 -2.80
CA ARG A 198 -2.78 5.25 -2.77
C ARG A 198 -2.35 6.28 -1.73
N ARG A 199 -1.93 5.82 -0.56
CA ARG A 199 -1.45 6.69 0.52
C ARG A 199 -0.12 7.36 0.21
N ILE A 200 0.79 6.63 -0.45
CA ILE A 200 2.01 7.22 -1.00
C ILE A 200 1.66 8.30 -2.03
N GLU A 201 0.82 8.00 -3.02
CA GLU A 201 0.40 8.96 -4.06
C GLU A 201 -0.16 10.25 -3.44
N ARG A 202 -1.07 10.13 -2.46
CA ARG A 202 -1.67 11.28 -1.75
C ARG A 202 -0.66 12.10 -0.95
N SER A 203 0.47 11.53 -0.55
CA SER A 203 1.54 12.25 0.17
C SER A 203 2.46 13.05 -0.74
N LEU A 204 2.42 12.83 -2.05
CA LEU A 204 3.30 13.48 -3.01
C LEU A 204 2.79 14.89 -3.35
N GLN A 205 3.60 15.90 -3.04
CA GLN A 205 3.33 17.32 -3.27
C GLN A 205 4.26 17.92 -4.35
N GLY A 206 4.94 17.07 -5.12
CA GLY A 206 5.92 17.44 -6.14
C GLY A 206 7.39 17.33 -5.69
N GLN A 207 7.65 16.85 -4.47
CA GLN A 207 9.00 16.47 -4.02
C GLN A 207 9.53 15.23 -4.77
N PRO A 208 10.86 15.04 -4.88
CA PRO A 208 11.40 13.80 -5.44
C PRO A 208 11.04 12.61 -4.55
N ALA A 209 10.61 11.52 -5.17
CA ALA A 209 10.18 10.33 -4.48
C ALA A 209 10.72 9.06 -5.15
N ALA A 210 10.98 8.03 -4.35
CA ALA A 210 11.34 6.70 -4.83
C ALA A 210 10.50 5.66 -4.10
N ILE A 211 9.97 4.71 -4.87
CA ILE A 211 9.36 3.49 -4.38
C ILE A 211 10.34 2.37 -4.70
N LEU A 212 10.78 1.66 -3.67
CA LEU A 212 11.69 0.52 -3.77
C LEU A 212 10.92 -0.73 -3.36
N LEU A 213 10.91 -1.73 -4.24
CA LEU A 213 10.25 -3.01 -4.01
C LEU A 213 11.35 -4.08 -3.95
N ASP A 214 11.55 -4.71 -2.80
CA ASP A 214 12.34 -5.94 -2.74
C ASP A 214 11.47 -7.14 -3.16
N GLU A 215 12.04 -8.09 -3.88
CA GLU A 215 11.36 -9.33 -4.31
C GLU A 215 10.04 -9.10 -5.09
N ALA A 216 10.04 -8.15 -6.03
CA ALA A 216 8.87 -7.67 -6.80
C ALA A 216 8.23 -8.68 -7.79
N TRP A 217 8.44 -9.99 -7.64
CA TRP A 217 7.94 -11.05 -8.54
C TRP A 217 6.86 -11.94 -7.91
N LEU A 218 6.30 -11.53 -6.78
CA LEU A 218 5.22 -12.21 -6.08
C LEU A 218 3.85 -11.69 -6.53
#